data_AF-A0A2D8QYU9-F1
#
_entry.id   AF-A0A2D8QYU9-F1
#
_cell.length_a   1.000
_cell.length_b   1.000
_cell.length_c   1.000
_cell.angle_alpha   90.00
_cell.angle_beta   90.00
_cell.angle_gamma   90.00
#
_symmetry.space_group_name_H-M   'P 1'
#
loop_
_entity.id
_entity.type
_entity.pdbx_description
1 polymer ?
#
loop_
_entity_poly.entity_id
_entity_poly.type
_entity_poly.pdbx_seq_one_letter_code
_entity_poly.pdbx_strand_id
1 'polypeptide(L)'
;MDTPADRASRIFFGFSASLLLILALGLRSGFLSTVHCESNCTSDLPIVAILLFSAISSMYVFWALRVATPVPFQKQLHSIFSNESEVAMWNRLEDERIDSDDIERMSDAWAKLEVGLGTEESE
;
A
#
# COMPACT_ATOMS: atom_id res chain seq x y z
N MET A 1 -19.32 1.61 -11.22
CA MET A 1 -18.60 0.45 -10.67
C MET A 1 -17.12 0.70 -10.90
N ASP A 2 -16.39 1.10 -9.86
CA ASP A 2 -14.93 1.20 -9.95
C ASP A 2 -14.37 -0.21 -10.12
N THR A 3 -13.75 -0.48 -11.26
CA THR A 3 -13.12 -1.77 -11.51
C THR A 3 -11.79 -1.84 -10.74
N PRO A 4 -11.34 -3.03 -10.32
CA PRO A 4 -10.04 -3.18 -9.64
C PRO A 4 -8.86 -2.64 -10.48
N ALA A 5 -9.00 -2.62 -11.82
CA ALA A 5 -8.03 -2.02 -12.72
C ALA A 5 -7.93 -0.49 -12.56
N ASP A 6 -9.04 0.19 -12.30
CA ASP A 6 -9.02 1.65 -12.09
C ASP A 6 -8.33 2.01 -10.75
N ARG A 7 -8.58 1.23 -9.69
CA ARG A 7 -7.90 1.39 -8.39
C ARG A 7 -6.39 1.20 -8.52
N ALA A 8 -5.95 0.11 -9.16
CA ALA A 8 -4.53 -0.15 -9.40
C ALA A 8 -3.90 0.99 -10.22
N SER A 9 -4.60 1.51 -11.23
CA SER A 9 -4.09 2.60 -12.07
C SER A 9 -3.78 3.87 -11.26
N ARG A 10 -4.65 4.25 -10.31
CA ARG A 10 -4.44 5.44 -9.47
C ARG A 10 -3.22 5.30 -8.56
N ILE A 11 -2.99 4.10 -8.03
CA ILE A 11 -1.82 3.79 -7.20
C ILE A 11 -0.53 3.89 -8.01
N PHE A 12 -0.48 3.26 -9.19
CA PHE A 12 0.72 3.33 -10.04
C PHE A 12 1.02 4.76 -10.51
N PHE A 13 -0.02 5.54 -10.80
CA PHE A 13 0.15 6.96 -11.11
C PHE A 13 0.74 7.73 -9.91
N GLY A 14 0.16 7.60 -8.72
CA GLY A 14 0.67 8.27 -7.52
C GLY A 14 2.10 7.86 -7.14
N PHE A 15 2.43 6.58 -7.29
CA PHE A 15 3.76 6.04 -7.07
C PHE A 15 4.77 6.63 -8.06
N SER A 16 4.44 6.64 -9.35
CA SER A 16 5.30 7.21 -10.40
C SER A 16 5.58 8.69 -10.18
N ALA A 17 4.55 9.48 -9.83
CA ALA A 17 4.67 10.90 -9.54
C ALA A 17 5.57 11.15 -8.31
N SER A 18 5.41 10.35 -7.26
CA SER A 18 6.24 10.44 -6.04
C SER A 18 7.71 10.15 -6.34
N LEU A 19 8.00 9.10 -7.14
CA LEU A 19 9.36 8.78 -7.57
C LEU A 19 10.00 9.91 -8.38
N LEU A 20 9.25 10.50 -9.32
CA LEU A 20 9.74 11.63 -10.11
C LEU A 20 10.02 12.87 -9.24
N LEU A 21 9.20 13.11 -8.22
CA LEU A 21 9.42 14.20 -7.26
C LEU A 21 10.67 13.95 -6.41
N ILE A 22 10.85 12.74 -5.88
CA ILE A 22 12.06 12.36 -5.12
C ILE A 22 13.30 12.54 -6.00
N LEU A 23 13.24 12.09 -7.25
CA LEU A 23 14.34 12.22 -8.18
C LEU A 23 14.64 13.71 -8.48
N ALA A 24 13.62 14.51 -8.79
CA ALA A 24 13.78 15.94 -9.07
C ALA A 24 14.35 16.70 -7.87
N LEU A 25 13.87 16.40 -6.67
CA LEU A 25 14.37 17.00 -5.42
C LEU A 25 15.79 16.55 -5.11
N GLY A 26 16.11 15.27 -5.31
CA GLY A 26 17.44 14.70 -5.10
C GLY A 26 18.49 15.28 -6.06
N LEU A 27 18.12 15.48 -7.33
CA LEU A 27 18.97 16.17 -8.30
C LEU A 27 19.15 17.65 -7.95
N ARG A 28 18.08 18.34 -7.53
CA ARG A 28 18.13 19.76 -7.17
C ARG A 28 18.95 20.03 -5.91
N SER A 29 18.85 19.17 -4.91
CA SER A 29 19.59 19.31 -3.65
C SER A 29 21.07 18.94 -3.78
N GLY A 30 21.48 18.36 -4.90
CA GLY A 30 22.83 17.83 -5.10
C GLY A 30 23.08 16.52 -4.34
N PHE A 31 22.04 15.92 -3.74
CA PHE A 31 22.13 14.62 -3.07
C PHE A 31 22.33 13.48 -4.06
N LEU A 32 21.77 13.60 -5.27
CA LEU A 32 22.01 12.69 -6.39
C LEU A 32 22.86 13.42 -7.42
N SER A 33 24.08 12.94 -7.65
CA SER A 33 24.95 13.48 -8.69
C SER A 33 25.01 12.54 -9.90
N THR A 34 24.64 13.05 -11.06
CA THR A 34 24.69 12.32 -12.34
C THR A 34 25.97 12.57 -13.13
N VAL A 35 26.80 13.52 -12.66
CA VAL A 35 28.02 13.94 -13.34
C VAL A 35 29.18 13.08 -12.88
N HIS A 36 29.99 12.61 -13.82
CA HIS A 36 31.21 11.85 -13.56
C HIS A 36 32.16 12.74 -12.72
N CYS A 37 32.31 12.41 -11.45
CA CYS A 37 33.14 13.18 -10.54
C CYS A 37 34.60 12.74 -10.71
N GLU A 38 35.50 13.69 -10.97
CA GLU A 38 36.88 13.43 -11.39
C GLU A 38 37.78 12.84 -10.29
N SER A 39 37.32 12.80 -9.02
CA SER A 39 38.08 12.18 -7.92
C SER A 39 37.19 11.64 -6.80
N ASN A 40 37.36 10.35 -6.47
CA ASN A 40 36.85 9.67 -5.25
C ASN A 40 35.40 9.96 -4.85
N CYS A 41 34.50 10.03 -5.82
CA CYS A 41 33.06 10.04 -5.56
C CYS A 41 32.45 8.75 -6.10
N THR A 42 31.66 8.06 -5.26
CA THR A 42 30.80 6.98 -5.74
C THR A 42 29.75 7.61 -6.64
N SER A 43 29.70 7.18 -7.91
CA SER A 43 28.71 7.68 -8.84
C SER A 43 27.33 7.16 -8.44
N ASP A 44 26.35 8.06 -8.23
CA ASP A 44 24.95 7.69 -7.94
C ASP A 44 24.14 7.39 -9.21
N LEU A 45 24.81 7.37 -10.37
CA LEU A 45 24.25 6.99 -11.66
C LEU A 45 23.41 5.69 -11.62
N PRO A 46 23.83 4.58 -10.98
CA PRO A 46 22.99 3.38 -10.90
C PRO A 46 21.70 3.61 -10.11
N ILE A 47 21.74 4.40 -9.03
CA ILE A 47 20.57 4.71 -8.21
C ILE A 47 19.57 5.56 -9.01
N VAL A 48 20.07 6.59 -9.68
CA VAL A 48 19.28 7.45 -10.57
C VAL A 48 18.64 6.63 -11.70
N ALA A 49 19.39 5.70 -12.30
CA ALA A 49 18.89 4.84 -13.37
C ALA A 49 17.78 3.90 -12.87
N ILE A 50 17.92 3.30 -11.69
CA ILE A 50 16.88 2.45 -11.08
C ILE A 50 15.61 3.26 -10.78
N LEU A 51 15.75 4.47 -10.23
CA LEU A 51 14.62 5.36 -9.95
C LEU A 51 13.88 5.74 -11.24
N LEU A 52 14.60 6.12 -12.30
CA LEU A 52 14.00 6.43 -13.60
C LEU A 52 13.33 5.20 -14.23
N PHE A 53 13.99 4.04 -14.21
CA PHE A 53 13.46 2.81 -14.78
C PHE A 53 12.18 2.37 -14.06
N SER A 54 12.14 2.48 -12.73
CA SER A 54 10.94 2.16 -11.94
C SER A 54 9.80 3.15 -12.17
N ALA A 55 10.09 4.45 -12.31
CA ALA A 55 9.11 5.46 -12.69
C ALA A 55 8.51 5.19 -14.08
N ILE A 56 9.35 4.89 -15.08
CA ILE A 56 8.89 4.56 -16.44
C ILE A 56 8.06 3.27 -16.44
N SER A 57 8.53 2.23 -15.74
CA SER A 57 7.83 0.94 -15.67
C SER A 57 6.46 1.08 -15.01
N SER A 58 6.36 1.82 -13.91
CA SER A 58 5.06 2.08 -13.24
C SER A 58 4.10 2.87 -14.13
N MET A 59 4.59 3.85 -14.87
CA MET A 59 3.80 4.63 -15.83
C MET A 59 3.35 3.76 -17.02
N TYR A 60 4.19 2.83 -17.48
CA TYR A 60 3.81 1.85 -18.50
C TYR A 60 2.71 0.91 -18.01
N VAL A 61 2.81 0.40 -16.78
CA VAL A 61 1.76 -0.42 -16.17
C VAL A 61 0.45 0.36 -16.04
N PHE A 62 0.51 1.62 -15.60
CA PHE A 62 -0.66 2.51 -15.59
C PHE A 62 -1.32 2.62 -16.97
N TRP A 63 -0.52 2.86 -18.01
CA TRP A 63 -1.02 2.97 -19.38
C TRP A 63 -1.61 1.65 -19.88
N ALA A 64 -0.93 0.52 -19.64
CA ALA A 64 -1.41 -0.81 -20.01
C ALA A 64 -2.75 -1.15 -19.34
N LEU A 65 -2.92 -0.82 -18.06
CA LEU A 65 -4.17 -1.01 -17.32
C LEU A 65 -5.32 -0.12 -17.85
N ARG A 66 -5.00 1.07 -18.37
CA ARG A 66 -5.97 2.01 -18.97
C ARG A 66 -6.39 1.61 -20.38
N VAL A 67 -5.49 1.07 -21.20
CA VAL A 67 -5.72 0.81 -22.64
C VAL A 67 -6.16 -0.63 -22.91
N ALA A 68 -5.67 -1.61 -22.16
CA ALA A 68 -6.01 -3.01 -22.37
C ALA A 68 -7.33 -3.38 -21.69
N THR A 69 -8.46 -3.07 -22.32
CA THR A 69 -9.75 -3.71 -22.00
C THR A 69 -10.04 -4.78 -23.06
N PRO A 70 -10.09 -6.09 -22.73
CA PRO A 70 -9.99 -6.71 -21.41
C PRO A 70 -8.55 -6.88 -20.91
N VAL A 71 -8.33 -6.61 -19.62
CA VAL A 71 -6.99 -6.64 -19.01
C VAL A 71 -6.53 -8.10 -18.90
N PRO A 72 -5.40 -8.50 -19.51
CA PRO A 72 -4.98 -9.91 -19.52
C PRO A 72 -4.67 -10.47 -18.12
N PHE A 73 -4.47 -9.61 -17.11
CA PHE A 73 -4.12 -9.98 -15.73
C PHE A 73 -5.26 -9.81 -14.72
N GLN A 74 -6.52 -9.74 -15.15
CA GLN A 74 -7.66 -9.53 -14.22
C GLN A 74 -7.70 -10.53 -13.07
N LYS A 75 -7.40 -11.81 -13.30
CA LYS A 75 -7.43 -12.84 -12.25
C LYS A 75 -6.40 -12.59 -11.14
N GLN A 76 -5.20 -12.13 -11.48
CA GLN A 76 -4.15 -11.79 -10.51
C GLN A 76 -4.42 -10.45 -9.82
N LEU A 77 -5.00 -9.49 -10.55
CA LEU A 77 -5.44 -8.23 -9.94
C LEU A 77 -6.56 -8.47 -8.93
N HIS A 78 -7.47 -9.40 -9.17
CA HIS A 78 -8.54 -9.75 -8.23
C HIS A 78 -8.06 -10.37 -6.92
N SER A 79 -6.90 -11.03 -6.88
CA SER A 79 -6.37 -11.57 -5.62
C SER A 79 -5.73 -10.50 -4.74
N ILE A 80 -5.29 -9.39 -5.33
CA ILE A 80 -4.61 -8.29 -4.62
C ILE A 80 -5.59 -7.15 -4.35
N PHE A 81 -6.45 -6.85 -5.32
CA PHE A 81 -7.46 -5.80 -5.27
C PHE A 81 -8.84 -6.42 -5.21
N SER A 82 -9.47 -6.31 -4.04
CA SER A 82 -10.85 -6.71 -3.84
C SER A 82 -11.77 -6.05 -4.88
N ASN A 83 -12.63 -6.86 -5.48
CA ASN A 83 -13.65 -6.40 -6.43
C ASN A 83 -14.85 -5.74 -5.74
N GLU A 84 -14.82 -5.65 -4.40
CA GLU A 84 -15.90 -5.03 -3.65
C GLU A 84 -15.95 -3.52 -3.90
N SER A 85 -17.17 -2.97 -3.90
CA SER A 85 -17.36 -1.51 -3.96
C SER A 85 -16.67 -0.84 -2.77
N GLU A 86 -16.18 0.39 -2.96
CA GLU A 86 -15.44 1.11 -1.91
C GLU A 86 -16.27 1.28 -0.64
N VAL A 87 -17.57 1.52 -0.79
CA VAL A 87 -18.53 1.63 0.32
C VAL A 87 -18.65 0.30 1.09
N ALA A 88 -18.71 -0.83 0.39
CA ALA A 88 -18.78 -2.14 1.04
C ALA A 88 -17.49 -2.47 1.81
N MET A 89 -16.33 -2.14 1.24
CA MET A 89 -15.04 -2.28 1.92
C MET A 89 -14.98 -1.43 3.19
N TRP A 90 -15.38 -0.16 3.09
CA TRP A 90 -15.39 0.76 4.22
C TRP A 90 -16.31 0.29 5.34
N ASN A 91 -17.53 -0.16 5.01
CA ASN A 91 -18.46 -0.65 6.01
C ASN A 91 -17.91 -1.89 6.74
N ARG A 92 -17.26 -2.82 6.02
CA ARG A 92 -16.61 -3.98 6.65
C ARG A 92 -15.46 -3.56 7.57
N LEU A 93 -14.61 -2.64 7.13
CA LEU A 93 -13.48 -2.16 7.93
C LEU A 93 -13.93 -1.38 9.17
N GLU A 94 -15.01 -0.61 9.06
CA GLU A 94 -15.58 0.10 10.21
C GLU A 94 -16.22 -0.88 11.20
N ASP A 95 -16.89 -1.93 10.73
CA ASP A 95 -17.42 -3.01 11.57
C ASP A 95 -16.28 -3.76 12.29
N GLU A 96 -15.20 -4.11 11.58
CA GLU A 96 -14.00 -4.71 12.16
C GLU A 96 -13.32 -3.79 13.17
N ARG A 97 -13.30 -2.47 12.92
CA ARG A 97 -12.79 -1.48 13.85
C ARG A 97 -13.61 -1.46 15.13
N ILE A 98 -14.94 -1.39 15.01
CA ILE A 98 -15.86 -1.36 16.14
C ILE A 98 -15.73 -2.63 16.98
N ASP A 99 -15.68 -3.82 16.36
CA ASP A 99 -15.49 -5.10 17.08
C ASP A 99 -14.11 -5.17 17.77
N SER A 100 -13.08 -4.53 17.19
CA SER A 100 -11.74 -4.46 17.80
C SER A 100 -11.63 -3.45 18.95
N ASP A 101 -12.43 -2.37 18.92
CA ASP A 101 -12.44 -1.30 19.93
C ASP A 101 -13.37 -1.64 21.11
N ASP A 102 -14.10 -2.76 21.03
CA ASP A 102 -14.97 -3.30 22.08
C ASP A 102 -14.17 -3.97 23.22
N ILE A 103 -13.27 -3.17 23.82
CA ILE A 103 -12.44 -3.52 24.98
C ILE A 103 -13.30 -3.87 26.20
N GLU A 104 -14.49 -3.26 26.32
CA GLU A 104 -15.46 -3.56 27.38
C GLU A 104 -15.91 -5.02 27.33
N ARG A 105 -16.19 -5.57 26.13
CA ARG A 105 -16.58 -6.99 25.99
C ARG A 105 -15.45 -7.95 26.35
N MET A 106 -14.19 -7.59 26.09
CA MET A 106 -13.04 -8.40 26.54
C MET A 106 -12.87 -8.32 28.07
N SER A 107 -12.99 -7.13 28.66
CA SER A 107 -12.93 -6.93 30.12
C SER A 107 -14.01 -7.73 30.86
N ASP A 108 -15.24 -7.71 30.38
CA ASP A 108 -16.34 -8.47 30.98
C ASP A 108 -16.15 -9.99 30.88
N ALA A 109 -15.54 -10.47 29.80
CA ALA A 109 -15.20 -11.89 29.64
C ALA A 109 -14.12 -12.34 30.64
N TRP A 110 -13.12 -11.49 30.89
CA TRP A 110 -12.11 -11.73 31.93
C TRP A 110 -12.70 -11.65 33.35
N ALA A 111 -13.55 -10.65 33.62
CA ALA A 111 -14.22 -10.51 34.92
C ALA A 111 -15.11 -11.73 35.23
N LYS A 112 -15.79 -12.28 34.23
CA LYS A 112 -16.62 -13.49 34.39
C LYS A 112 -15.80 -14.74 34.68
N LEU A 113 -14.57 -14.83 34.15
CA LEU A 113 -13.64 -15.93 34.48
C LEU A 113 -13.10 -15.81 35.92
N GLU A 114 -12.82 -14.60 36.40
CA GLU A 114 -12.36 -14.39 37.78
C GLU A 114 -13.43 -14.76 38.81
N VAL A 115 -14.69 -14.43 38.54
CA VAL A 115 -15.82 -14.80 39.41
C VAL A 115 -16.09 -16.31 39.40
N GLY A 116 -15.90 -16.99 38.24
CA GLY A 116 -16.07 -18.44 38.13
C GLY A 116 -14.99 -19.25 38.85
N LEU A 117 -13.74 -18.80 38.82
CA LEU A 117 -12.60 -19.43 39.52
C LEU A 117 -12.70 -19.31 41.05
N GLY A 118 -13.31 -18.23 41.57
CA GLY A 118 -13.51 -18.04 43.01
C GLY A 118 -14.59 -18.94 43.64
N THR A 119 -15.45 -19.55 42.82
CA THR A 119 -16.53 -20.44 43.29
C THR A 119 -16.18 -21.93 43.32
N GLU A 120 -15.07 -22.35 42.69
CA GLU A 120 -14.64 -23.76 42.70
C GLU A 120 -13.68 -24.11 43.86
N GLU A 121 -13.16 -23.13 44.60
CA GLU A 121 -12.32 -23.38 45.80
C GLU A 121 -13.12 -23.47 47.11
N SER A 122 -14.46 -23.40 47.06
CA SER A 122 -15.32 -23.50 48.24
C SER A 122 -16.35 -24.63 48.13
N GLU A 123 -15.90 -25.86 47.93
CA GLU A 123 -16.67 -27.06 48.28
C GLU A 123 -15.75 -28.19 48.80
#